data_AF-A0AA38VN28-F1
#
_entry.id   AF-A0AA38VN28-F1
#
_cell.length_a   1.000
_cell.length_b   1.000
_cell.length_c   1.000
_cell.angle_alpha   90.00
_cell.angle_beta   90.00
_cell.angle_gamma   90.00
#
_symmetry.space_group_name_H-M   'P 1'
#
loop_
_entity.id
_entity.type
_entity.pdbx_description
1 polymer ?
#
loop_
_entity_poly.entity_id
_entity_poly.type
_entity_poly.pdbx_seq_one_letter_code
_entity_poly.pdbx_strand_id
1 'polypeptide(L)'
;MPLIILTGLPTSGKTTRANQLHAYLSERISSHQSQTGNTAPPYRLHLISDTSLSIPRTVYDLSAVPAHARSANSSEKDARAAVYGAVKRVLSPRDIVVLDGLNYIKGWRYQLFCEAKNLSTPSCVLQVGCVPDRARGVNEARLERRARREKRDGGEVGDGDGGEDDDEEEPYEPPNWENLVFRYEEPNPMTRWDSPLFTLVWEDDEARAKEVFDDIWDAIAGEGRKVVKPNQAAMQRGKDGGGDYLYLLEKETQDIVKQILERQSEEGGGEVRIPRSSGESGKDDLMVELPGKKVGLPQLQRYRRAFVGLNRGGIGLEGVGNLAVGRLRESFVGYLNDAFEKDE
;
A
#
# COMPACT_ATOMS: atom_id res chain seq x y z
N MET A 1 0.73 0.20 -8.55
CA MET A 1 0.53 -1.07 -9.26
C MET A 1 0.71 -2.20 -8.25
N PRO A 2 0.07 -3.34 -8.54
CA PRO A 2 -0.71 -4.08 -7.56
C PRO A 2 0.03 -4.88 -6.52
N LEU A 3 -0.67 -5.09 -5.40
CA LEU A 3 -0.38 -6.15 -4.44
C LEU A 3 -1.32 -7.34 -4.67
N ILE A 4 -0.76 -8.50 -5.00
CA ILE A 4 -1.50 -9.77 -5.14
C ILE A 4 -1.24 -10.59 -3.88
N ILE A 5 -2.28 -10.82 -3.08
CA ILE A 5 -2.17 -11.53 -1.81
C ILE A 5 -2.63 -12.97 -2.02
N LEU A 6 -1.70 -13.93 -2.01
CA LEU A 6 -2.08 -15.34 -2.03
C LEU A 6 -2.53 -15.79 -0.66
N THR A 7 -3.45 -16.73 -0.59
CA THR A 7 -3.90 -17.32 0.68
C THR A 7 -4.42 -18.74 0.47
N GLY A 8 -4.33 -19.57 1.50
CA GLY A 8 -4.76 -20.96 1.46
C GLY A 8 -4.22 -21.72 2.66
N LEU A 9 -4.65 -22.97 2.80
CA LEU A 9 -4.19 -23.86 3.86
C LEU A 9 -2.65 -24.05 3.80
N PRO A 10 -2.01 -24.49 4.90
CA PRO A 10 -0.65 -25.01 4.81
C PRO A 10 -0.60 -26.12 3.76
N THR A 11 0.50 -26.21 3.01
CA THR A 11 0.71 -27.22 1.96
C THR A 11 -0.41 -27.29 0.89
N SER A 12 -1.16 -26.21 0.67
CA SER A 12 -2.24 -26.12 -0.34
C SER A 12 -1.79 -25.76 -1.76
N GLY A 13 -0.48 -25.72 -2.05
CA GLY A 13 0.03 -25.45 -3.40
C GLY A 13 0.12 -23.96 -3.75
N LYS A 14 0.13 -23.08 -2.73
CA LYS A 14 0.28 -21.63 -2.88
C LYS A 14 1.52 -21.26 -3.69
N THR A 15 2.68 -21.77 -3.29
CA THR A 15 3.96 -21.54 -3.95
C THR A 15 3.94 -21.98 -5.41
N THR A 16 3.34 -23.14 -5.71
CA THR A 16 3.18 -23.62 -7.08
C THR A 16 2.37 -22.64 -7.93
N ARG A 17 1.21 -22.18 -7.42
CA ARG A 17 0.38 -21.18 -8.13
C ARG A 17 1.04 -19.80 -8.17
N ALA A 18 1.82 -19.42 -7.15
CA ALA A 18 2.58 -18.19 -7.11
C ALA A 18 3.63 -18.14 -8.22
N ASN A 19 4.37 -19.23 -8.40
CA ASN A 19 5.39 -19.37 -9.44
C ASN A 19 4.76 -19.38 -10.84
N GLN A 20 3.64 -20.07 -11.03
CA GLN A 20 2.88 -20.03 -12.28
C GLN A 20 2.40 -18.61 -12.61
N LEU A 21 1.82 -17.90 -11.64
CA LEU A 21 1.38 -16.52 -11.80
C LEU A 21 2.56 -15.59 -12.08
N HIS A 22 3.69 -15.76 -11.38
CA HIS A 22 4.89 -14.96 -11.60
C HIS A 22 5.45 -15.15 -13.01
N ALA A 23 5.54 -16.39 -13.49
CA ALA A 23 5.97 -16.70 -14.85
C ALA A 23 5.05 -16.06 -15.90
N TYR A 24 3.74 -16.23 -15.73
CA TYR A 24 2.73 -15.63 -16.60
C TYR A 24 2.82 -14.09 -16.63
N LEU A 25 2.95 -13.44 -15.47
CA LEU A 25 3.07 -11.98 -15.40
C LEU A 25 4.37 -11.48 -16.03
N SER A 26 5.48 -12.20 -15.84
CA SER A 26 6.76 -11.87 -16.45
C SER A 26 6.68 -11.87 -17.99
N GLU A 27 6.04 -12.89 -18.57
CA GLU A 27 5.79 -12.99 -20.00
C GLU A 27 4.88 -11.85 -20.51
N ARG A 28 3.81 -11.54 -19.78
CA ARG A 28 2.86 -10.49 -20.16
C ARG A 28 3.46 -9.09 -20.09
N ILE A 29 4.29 -8.82 -19.07
CA ILE A 29 5.05 -7.57 -18.94
C ILE A 29 6.02 -7.40 -20.13
N SER A 30 6.73 -8.47 -20.48
CA SER A 30 7.69 -8.48 -21.61
C SER A 30 6.97 -8.26 -22.95
N SER A 31 5.80 -8.89 -23.13
CA SER A 31 4.97 -8.73 -24.33
C SER A 31 4.47 -7.29 -24.48
N HIS A 32 3.99 -6.66 -23.39
CA HIS A 32 3.59 -5.25 -23.39
C HIS A 32 4.74 -4.29 -23.72
N GLN A 33 5.97 -4.61 -23.30
CA GLN A 33 7.15 -3.82 -23.66
C GLN A 33 7.40 -3.83 -25.17
N SER A 34 7.29 -5.01 -25.81
CA SER A 34 7.50 -5.14 -27.26
C SER A 34 6.48 -4.35 -28.10
N GLN A 35 5.23 -4.24 -27.63
CA GLN A 35 4.15 -3.56 -28.34
C GLN A 35 4.21 -2.03 -28.20
N THR A 36 4.73 -1.52 -27.08
CA THR A 36 4.72 -0.07 -26.78
C THR A 36 6.01 0.65 -27.18
N GLY A 37 7.04 -0.07 -27.63
CA GLY A 37 8.31 0.51 -28.09
C GLY A 37 9.12 1.22 -27.00
N ASN A 38 8.76 1.06 -25.72
CA ASN A 38 9.44 1.70 -24.59
C ASN A 38 10.75 0.97 -24.23
N THR A 39 11.77 1.75 -23.87
CA THR A 39 13.11 1.25 -23.51
C THR A 39 13.16 0.58 -22.13
N ALA A 40 12.14 0.75 -21.28
CA ALA A 40 12.02 0.12 -19.97
C ALA A 40 10.70 -0.63 -19.83
N PRO A 41 10.68 -1.78 -19.13
CA PRO A 41 9.43 -2.52 -18.88
C PRO A 41 8.46 -1.63 -18.10
N PRO A 42 7.15 -1.65 -18.42
CA PRO A 42 6.18 -0.77 -17.77
C PRO A 42 6.10 -1.06 -16.27
N TYR A 43 6.37 -2.31 -15.87
CA TYR A 43 6.23 -2.82 -14.51
C TYR A 43 7.46 -3.61 -14.09
N ARG A 44 7.81 -3.53 -12.80
CA ARG A 44 8.73 -4.48 -12.14
C ARG A 44 7.90 -5.52 -11.40
N LEU A 45 8.37 -6.76 -11.37
CA LEU A 45 7.69 -7.88 -10.73
C LEU A 45 8.52 -8.38 -9.54
N HIS A 46 7.86 -8.58 -8.40
CA HIS A 46 8.47 -9.09 -7.18
C HIS A 46 7.67 -10.28 -6.65
N LEU A 47 8.35 -11.36 -6.27
CA LEU A 47 7.78 -12.48 -5.53
C LEU A 47 8.36 -12.47 -4.12
N ILE A 48 7.49 -12.34 -3.11
CA ILE A 48 7.88 -12.37 -1.69
C ILE A 48 7.19 -13.55 -1.05
N SER A 49 7.96 -14.38 -0.37
CA SER A 49 7.47 -15.50 0.44
C SER A 49 8.17 -15.61 1.79
N ASP A 50 7.59 -16.39 2.70
CA ASP A 50 8.22 -16.70 3.99
C ASP A 50 9.61 -17.32 3.77
N THR A 51 9.74 -18.23 2.80
CA THR A 51 11.02 -18.85 2.41
C THR A 51 12.02 -17.81 1.91
N SER A 52 11.61 -16.88 1.04
CA SER A 52 12.50 -15.81 0.53
C SER A 52 13.02 -14.87 1.63
N LEU A 53 12.28 -14.78 2.74
CA LEU A 53 12.64 -13.96 3.91
C LEU A 53 13.30 -14.80 5.02
N SER A 54 13.61 -16.07 4.76
CA SER A 54 14.19 -17.01 5.73
C SER A 54 13.35 -17.11 7.02
N ILE A 55 12.02 -17.05 6.89
CA ILE A 55 11.07 -17.20 7.99
C ILE A 55 10.73 -18.69 8.13
N PRO A 56 11.14 -19.36 9.22
CA PRO A 56 10.89 -20.78 9.38
C PRO A 56 9.42 -21.03 9.74
N ARG A 57 8.85 -22.17 9.31
CA ARG A 57 7.45 -22.54 9.60
C ARG A 57 7.15 -22.70 11.10
N THR A 58 8.18 -22.89 11.92
CA THR A 58 8.09 -22.95 13.38
C THR A 58 7.60 -21.65 14.00
N VAL A 59 7.67 -20.50 13.31
CA VAL A 59 7.12 -19.24 13.84
C VAL A 59 5.61 -19.29 14.06
N TYR A 60 4.92 -20.18 13.35
CA TYR A 60 3.48 -20.43 13.47
C TYR A 60 3.12 -21.43 14.56
N ASP A 61 4.11 -22.08 15.16
CA ASP A 61 3.87 -22.99 16.28
C ASP A 61 3.68 -22.17 17.56
N LEU A 62 2.45 -22.21 18.08
CA LEU A 62 2.07 -21.49 19.29
C LEU A 62 2.16 -22.36 20.54
N SER A 63 2.61 -23.62 20.40
CA SER A 63 2.73 -24.56 21.52
C SER A 63 3.92 -24.26 22.43
N ALA A 64 5.01 -23.68 21.87
CA ALA A 64 6.20 -23.32 22.60
C ALA A 64 6.34 -21.80 22.71
N VAL A 65 6.24 -21.27 23.93
CA VAL A 65 6.44 -19.85 24.21
C VAL A 65 7.78 -19.69 24.94
N PRO A 66 8.80 -19.06 24.32
CA PRO A 66 10.04 -18.76 25.03
C PRO A 66 9.74 -18.00 26.33
N ALA A 67 10.47 -18.26 27.42
CA ALA A 67 10.19 -17.66 28.72
C ALA A 67 10.15 -16.11 28.72
N HIS A 68 10.83 -15.47 27.75
CA HIS A 68 10.87 -14.03 27.58
C HIS A 68 9.89 -13.48 26.54
N ALA A 69 9.10 -14.33 25.89
CA ALA A 69 8.12 -13.91 24.90
C ALA A 69 6.91 -13.27 25.59
N ARG A 70 6.54 -12.06 25.14
CA ARG A 70 5.38 -11.31 25.67
C ARG A 70 4.03 -11.96 25.37
N SER A 71 3.98 -12.89 24.41
CA SER A 71 2.79 -13.60 23.98
C SER A 71 3.20 -14.84 23.19
N ALA A 72 2.36 -15.88 23.22
CA ALA A 72 2.50 -17.06 22.36
C ALA A 72 2.58 -16.70 20.87
N ASN A 73 1.97 -15.58 20.46
CA ASN A 73 1.91 -15.16 19.06
C ASN A 73 3.03 -14.19 18.67
N SER A 74 4.05 -14.03 19.52
CA SER A 74 5.13 -13.05 19.29
C SER A 74 5.96 -13.38 18.04
N SER A 75 6.36 -14.64 17.88
CA SER A 75 7.07 -15.14 16.69
C SER A 75 6.31 -14.85 15.40
N GLU A 76 5.02 -15.18 15.36
CA GLU A 76 4.19 -14.94 14.18
C GLU A 76 3.98 -13.44 13.94
N LYS A 77 3.85 -12.64 15.00
CA LYS A 77 3.74 -11.18 14.87
C LYS A 77 5.01 -10.59 14.25
N ASP A 78 6.17 -11.07 14.64
CA ASP A 78 7.46 -10.63 14.11
C ASP A 78 7.64 -11.09 12.66
N ALA A 79 7.21 -12.31 12.32
CA ALA A 79 7.15 -12.79 10.94
C ALA A 79 6.26 -11.89 10.06
N ARG A 80 5.05 -11.54 10.52
CA ARG A 80 4.18 -10.59 9.81
C ARG A 80 4.82 -9.21 9.67
N ALA A 81 5.56 -8.74 10.67
CA ALA A 81 6.29 -7.47 10.59
C ALA A 81 7.42 -7.51 9.54
N ALA A 82 8.14 -8.63 9.45
CA ALA A 82 9.17 -8.85 8.44
C ALA A 82 8.59 -8.87 7.03
N VAL A 83 7.51 -9.63 6.81
CA VAL A 83 6.76 -9.68 5.54
C VAL A 83 6.23 -8.30 5.17
N TYR A 84 5.58 -7.60 6.12
CA TYR A 84 5.07 -6.25 5.90
C TYR A 84 6.18 -5.29 5.48
N GLY A 85 7.34 -5.34 6.15
CA GLY A 85 8.50 -4.54 5.80
C GLY A 85 9.04 -4.86 4.40
N ALA A 86 9.07 -6.13 4.00
CA ALA A 86 9.49 -6.54 2.67
C ALA A 86 8.55 -6.02 1.58
N VAL A 87 7.24 -6.23 1.72
CA VAL A 87 6.23 -5.71 0.80
C VAL A 87 6.32 -4.21 0.68
N LYS A 88 6.35 -3.49 1.82
CA LYS A 88 6.39 -2.03 1.85
C LYS A 88 7.60 -1.41 1.16
N ARG A 89 8.76 -2.09 1.17
CA ARG A 89 9.98 -1.59 0.52
C ARG A 89 9.88 -1.60 -1.01
N VAL A 90 9.12 -2.53 -1.59
CA VAL A 90 9.03 -2.71 -3.04
C VAL A 90 7.71 -2.21 -3.62
N LEU A 91 6.65 -2.13 -2.81
CA LEU A 91 5.33 -1.74 -3.26
C LEU A 91 5.34 -0.30 -3.76
N SER A 92 4.96 -0.11 -5.02
CA SER A 92 4.92 1.21 -5.62
C SER A 92 3.86 1.30 -6.73
N PRO A 93 3.55 2.51 -7.21
CA PRO A 93 2.73 2.69 -8.40
C PRO A 93 3.24 1.94 -9.64
N ARG A 94 4.50 1.48 -9.74
CA ARG A 94 5.09 0.79 -10.91
C ARG A 94 5.55 -0.65 -10.66
N ASP A 95 5.30 -1.18 -9.47
CA ASP A 95 5.75 -2.51 -9.06
C ASP A 95 4.54 -3.43 -8.84
N ILE A 96 4.58 -4.65 -9.36
CA ILE A 96 3.65 -5.74 -9.06
C ILE A 96 4.31 -6.61 -8.01
N VAL A 97 3.62 -6.83 -6.88
CA VAL A 97 4.11 -7.65 -5.78
C VAL A 97 3.20 -8.86 -5.61
N VAL A 98 3.73 -10.05 -5.86
CA VAL A 98 3.10 -11.33 -5.55
C VAL A 98 3.55 -11.74 -4.14
N LEU A 99 2.61 -11.76 -3.20
CA LEU A 99 2.87 -12.18 -1.83
C LEU A 99 2.41 -13.62 -1.63
N ASP A 100 3.35 -14.55 -1.68
CA ASP A 100 3.15 -15.96 -1.39
C ASP A 100 3.33 -16.25 0.11
N GLY A 101 2.21 -16.39 0.81
CA GLY A 101 2.21 -16.75 2.22
C GLY A 101 0.89 -17.35 2.61
N LEU A 102 0.78 -17.83 3.85
CA LEU A 102 -0.49 -18.33 4.37
C LEU A 102 -1.59 -17.24 4.32
N ASN A 103 -1.21 -16.02 4.75
CA ASN A 103 -2.08 -14.84 4.81
C ASN A 103 -3.50 -15.16 5.36
N TYR A 104 -3.54 -16.06 6.35
CA TYR A 104 -4.75 -16.77 6.77
C TYR A 104 -5.62 -15.96 7.73
N ILE A 105 -5.13 -14.83 8.23
CA ILE A 105 -5.85 -13.94 9.16
C ILE A 105 -6.45 -12.78 8.37
N LYS A 106 -7.75 -12.55 8.50
CA LYS A 106 -8.48 -11.42 7.90
C LYS A 106 -7.90 -10.07 8.30
N GLY A 107 -7.59 -9.90 9.59
CA GLY A 107 -6.97 -8.68 10.10
C GLY A 107 -5.62 -8.38 9.44
N TRP A 108 -4.87 -9.41 9.06
CA TRP A 108 -3.60 -9.28 8.35
C TRP A 108 -3.81 -8.93 6.87
N ARG A 109 -4.73 -9.60 6.17
CA ARG A 109 -5.11 -9.22 4.80
C ARG A 109 -5.63 -7.78 4.72
N TYR A 110 -6.40 -7.34 5.74
CA TYR A 110 -6.83 -5.94 5.86
C TYR A 110 -5.66 -4.96 6.01
N GLN A 111 -4.60 -5.31 6.74
CA GLN A 111 -3.41 -4.46 6.87
C GLN A 111 -2.69 -4.31 5.52
N LEU A 112 -2.52 -5.41 4.79
CA LEU A 112 -1.92 -5.41 3.45
C LEU A 112 -2.75 -4.59 2.45
N PHE A 113 -4.08 -4.76 2.46
CA PHE A 113 -5.00 -3.94 1.68
C PHE A 113 -4.86 -2.44 2.00
N CYS A 114 -4.76 -2.08 3.28
CA CYS A 114 -4.57 -0.69 3.68
C CYS A 114 -3.25 -0.12 3.14
N GLU A 115 -2.18 -0.91 3.13
CA GLU A 115 -0.89 -0.47 2.59
C GLU A 115 -0.95 -0.20 1.09
N ALA A 116 -1.55 -1.11 0.33
CA ALA A 116 -1.82 -0.91 -1.08
C ALA A 116 -2.67 0.34 -1.33
N LYS A 117 -3.73 0.50 -0.54
CA LYS A 117 -4.61 1.67 -0.61
C LYS A 117 -3.88 2.99 -0.33
N ASN A 118 -2.95 3.01 0.64
CA ASN A 118 -2.19 4.21 0.99
C ASN A 118 -1.31 4.71 -0.17
N LEU A 119 -0.79 3.78 -0.98
CA LEU A 119 0.00 4.08 -2.17
C LEU A 119 -0.85 4.24 -3.44
N SER A 120 -2.18 4.36 -3.29
CA SER A 120 -3.14 4.45 -4.41
C SER A 120 -2.98 3.30 -5.41
N THR A 121 -2.63 2.12 -4.91
CA THR A 121 -2.42 0.94 -5.74
C THR A 121 -3.52 -0.10 -5.54
N PRO A 122 -3.99 -0.77 -6.62
CA PRO A 122 -4.90 -1.90 -6.50
C PRO A 122 -4.30 -3.04 -5.67
N SER A 123 -5.17 -3.83 -5.07
CA SER A 123 -4.82 -5.09 -4.45
C SER A 123 -5.90 -6.11 -4.75
N CYS A 124 -5.53 -7.38 -4.89
CA CYS A 124 -6.48 -8.49 -5.01
C CYS A 124 -6.04 -9.67 -4.15
N VAL A 125 -6.96 -10.59 -3.91
CA VAL A 125 -6.69 -11.84 -3.19
C VAL A 125 -6.81 -13.01 -4.15
N LEU A 126 -5.82 -13.90 -4.14
CA LEU A 126 -5.86 -15.18 -4.84
C LEU A 126 -5.89 -16.31 -3.81
N GLN A 127 -7.05 -16.95 -3.66
CA GLN A 127 -7.21 -18.12 -2.81
C GLN A 127 -6.84 -19.38 -3.58
N VAL A 128 -5.92 -20.18 -3.02
CA VAL A 128 -5.64 -21.52 -3.52
C VAL A 128 -6.47 -22.52 -2.72
N GLY A 129 -7.55 -23.00 -3.34
CA GLY A 129 -8.50 -23.96 -2.77
C GLY A 129 -7.93 -25.37 -2.80
N CYS A 130 -7.83 -26.01 -1.64
CA CYS A 130 -7.42 -27.39 -1.51
C CYS A 130 -8.21 -28.05 -0.39
N VAL A 131 -8.64 -29.30 -0.59
CA VAL A 131 -9.30 -30.09 0.45
C VAL A 131 -8.27 -30.39 1.56
N PRO A 132 -8.63 -30.25 2.86
CA PRO A 132 -7.68 -30.46 3.96
C PRO A 132 -6.92 -31.79 3.88
N ASP A 133 -7.59 -32.89 3.54
CA ASP A 133 -6.95 -34.21 3.45
C ASP A 133 -5.86 -34.27 2.36
N ARG A 134 -6.06 -33.58 1.23
CA ARG A 134 -5.06 -33.49 0.17
C ARG A 134 -3.86 -32.67 0.62
N ALA A 135 -4.12 -31.53 1.26
CA ALA A 135 -3.06 -30.70 1.83
C ALA A 135 -2.28 -31.45 2.94
N ARG A 136 -2.96 -32.26 3.76
CA ARG A 136 -2.34 -33.12 4.78
C ARG A 136 -1.40 -34.14 4.14
N GLY A 137 -1.87 -34.84 3.10
CA GLY A 137 -1.06 -35.82 2.37
C GLY A 137 0.24 -35.22 1.80
N VAL A 138 0.20 -33.96 1.33
CA VAL A 138 1.42 -33.24 0.90
C VAL A 138 2.37 -32.99 2.08
N ASN A 139 1.83 -32.62 3.25
CA ASN A 139 2.66 -32.42 4.44
C ASN A 139 3.29 -33.73 4.94
N GLU A 140 2.53 -34.82 4.94
CA GLU A 140 3.01 -36.16 5.29
C GLU A 140 4.12 -36.63 4.34
N ALA A 141 3.95 -36.46 3.03
CA ALA A 141 4.98 -36.75 2.04
C ALA A 141 6.26 -35.93 2.29
N ARG A 142 6.14 -34.64 2.68
CA ARG A 142 7.29 -33.80 3.06
C ARG A 142 7.97 -34.29 4.34
N LEU A 143 7.21 -34.70 5.36
CA LEU A 143 7.75 -35.28 6.60
C LEU A 143 8.51 -36.59 6.31
N GLU A 144 7.96 -37.47 5.47
CA GLU A 144 8.63 -38.70 5.05
C GLU A 144 9.93 -38.42 4.29
N ARG A 145 9.93 -37.43 3.38
CA ARG A 145 11.13 -37.00 2.66
C ARG A 145 12.20 -36.49 3.64
N ARG A 146 11.84 -35.66 4.61
CA ARG A 146 12.75 -35.18 5.66
C ARG A 146 13.35 -36.34 6.46
N ALA A 147 12.51 -37.27 6.93
CA ALA A 147 12.96 -38.45 7.67
C ALA A 147 13.87 -39.38 6.85
N ARG A 148 13.66 -39.49 5.53
CA ARG A 148 14.56 -40.23 4.63
C ARG A 148 15.90 -39.51 4.44
N ARG A 149 15.92 -38.18 4.34
CA ARG A 149 17.15 -37.37 4.27
C ARG A 149 17.97 -37.50 5.55
N GLU A 150 17.36 -37.35 6.73
CA GLU A 150 18.02 -37.50 8.03
C GLU A 150 18.63 -38.89 8.24
N LYS A 151 17.96 -39.96 7.76
CA LYS A 151 18.49 -41.32 7.81
C LYS A 151 19.66 -41.56 6.86
N ARG A 152 19.75 -40.82 5.75
CA ARG A 152 20.86 -40.89 4.79
C ARG A 152 22.09 -40.14 5.33
N ASP A 153 21.90 -38.95 5.88
CA ASP A 153 23.00 -38.14 6.44
C ASP A 153 23.53 -38.67 7.79
N GLY A 154 22.76 -39.52 8.48
CA GLY A 154 23.21 -40.23 9.68
C GLY A 154 24.19 -41.39 9.43
N GLY A 155 24.55 -41.67 8.17
CA GLY A 155 25.52 -42.70 7.77
C GLY A 155 26.52 -42.17 6.75
N GLU A 156 27.70 -41.78 7.25
CA GLU A 156 28.88 -41.30 6.51
C GLU A 156 28.71 -40.04 5.63
N VAL A 157 29.56 -39.04 5.90
CA VAL A 157 29.71 -37.80 5.14
C VAL A 157 30.31 -38.14 3.77
N GLY A 158 29.45 -38.43 2.80
CA GLY A 158 29.77 -38.53 1.38
C GLY A 158 29.37 -37.25 0.68
N ASP A 159 30.37 -36.46 0.27
CA ASP A 159 30.25 -35.31 -0.60
C ASP A 159 29.61 -35.79 -1.93
N GLY A 160 28.31 -35.54 -2.10
CA GLY A 160 27.48 -36.22 -3.09
C GLY A 160 26.37 -35.34 -3.62
N ASP A 161 26.73 -34.52 -4.60
CA ASP A 161 25.97 -34.02 -5.75
C ASP A 161 24.46 -33.76 -5.51
N GLY A 162 24.12 -32.48 -5.44
CA GLY A 162 22.75 -31.97 -5.32
C GLY A 162 21.90 -32.35 -6.52
N GLY A 163 21.16 -33.45 -6.38
CA GLY A 163 20.18 -33.90 -7.37
C GLY A 163 18.97 -32.98 -7.42
N GLU A 164 18.69 -32.48 -8.62
CA GLU A 164 17.67 -31.53 -9.09
C GLU A 164 16.19 -31.97 -8.91
N ASP A 165 15.80 -32.46 -7.74
CA ASP A 165 14.39 -32.66 -7.34
C ASP A 165 14.08 -31.83 -6.08
N ASP A 166 14.36 -30.53 -6.19
CA ASP A 166 14.33 -29.57 -5.09
C ASP A 166 12.93 -28.96 -4.93
N ASP A 167 12.00 -29.77 -4.45
CA ASP A 167 10.84 -29.29 -3.72
C ASP A 167 11.37 -28.83 -2.33
N GLU A 168 12.11 -27.70 -2.30
CA GLU A 168 12.87 -27.10 -1.17
C GLU A 168 12.03 -26.77 0.08
N GLU A 169 10.74 -27.07 0.03
CA GLU A 169 9.81 -26.68 1.05
C GLU A 169 9.73 -27.68 2.20
N GLU A 170 10.24 -27.26 3.35
CA GLU A 170 10.11 -27.98 4.64
C GLU A 170 8.66 -28.42 4.97
N PRO A 171 8.48 -29.50 5.74
CA PRO A 171 7.18 -29.82 6.31
C PRO A 171 6.79 -28.87 7.46
N TYR A 172 5.52 -28.91 7.85
CA TYR A 172 5.04 -28.42 9.14
C TYR A 172 4.98 -29.59 10.12
N GLU A 173 5.32 -29.34 11.38
CA GLU A 173 5.03 -30.32 12.44
C GLU A 173 3.52 -30.59 12.54
N PRO A 174 3.07 -31.85 12.68
CA PRO A 174 1.64 -32.18 12.61
C PRO A 174 0.74 -31.35 13.53
N PRO A 175 1.10 -31.10 14.81
CA PRO A 175 0.27 -30.26 15.67
C PRO A 175 0.16 -28.81 15.18
N ASN A 176 1.24 -28.26 14.62
CA ASN A 176 1.23 -26.90 14.06
C ASN A 176 0.37 -26.85 12.79
N TRP A 177 0.48 -27.87 11.92
CA TRP A 177 -0.31 -27.98 10.69
C TRP A 177 -1.82 -28.01 10.98
N GLU A 178 -2.26 -28.89 11.88
CA GLU A 178 -3.68 -29.01 12.25
C GLU A 178 -4.21 -27.70 12.87
N ASN A 179 -3.42 -27.09 13.76
CA ASN A 179 -3.78 -25.80 14.36
C ASN A 179 -3.87 -24.69 13.32
N LEU A 180 -3.03 -24.70 12.29
CA LEU A 180 -3.04 -23.71 11.19
C LEU A 180 -4.29 -23.87 10.31
N VAL A 181 -4.69 -25.10 10.02
CA VAL A 181 -5.94 -25.38 9.29
C VAL A 181 -7.15 -24.92 10.08
N PHE A 182 -7.21 -25.24 11.38
CA PHE A 182 -8.33 -24.85 12.25
C PHE A 182 -8.53 -23.34 12.34
N ARG A 183 -7.44 -22.56 12.36
CA ARG A 183 -7.49 -21.10 12.48
C ARG A 183 -7.51 -20.34 11.15
N TYR A 184 -7.62 -21.06 10.02
CA TYR A 184 -7.69 -20.44 8.70
C TYR A 184 -9.00 -19.66 8.54
N GLU A 185 -8.90 -18.36 8.26
CA GLU A 185 -10.07 -17.51 8.00
C GLU A 185 -10.25 -17.34 6.49
N GLU A 186 -11.25 -18.02 5.91
CA GLU A 186 -11.53 -17.96 4.47
C GLU A 186 -11.73 -16.51 3.98
N PRO A 187 -11.16 -16.14 2.82
CA PRO A 187 -11.40 -14.84 2.20
C PRO A 187 -12.88 -14.63 1.89
N ASN A 188 -13.38 -13.44 2.21
CA ASN A 188 -14.78 -13.11 1.98
C ASN A 188 -14.93 -12.03 0.89
N PRO A 189 -15.46 -12.37 -0.31
CA PRO A 189 -15.56 -11.44 -1.43
C PRO A 189 -16.48 -10.24 -1.17
N MET A 190 -17.36 -10.33 -0.15
CA MET A 190 -18.23 -9.22 0.26
C MET A 190 -17.46 -8.15 1.05
N THR A 191 -16.26 -8.46 1.53
CA THR A 191 -15.42 -7.50 2.23
C THR A 191 -14.48 -6.80 1.26
N ARG A 192 -14.38 -5.48 1.39
CA ARG A 192 -13.58 -4.63 0.49
C ARG A 192 -12.08 -4.96 0.43
N TRP A 193 -11.52 -5.59 1.47
CA TRP A 193 -10.10 -5.90 1.55
C TRP A 193 -9.76 -7.29 1.00
N ASP A 194 -10.74 -8.19 0.90
CA ASP A 194 -10.57 -9.48 0.22
C ASP A 194 -11.07 -9.42 -1.24
N SER A 195 -11.59 -8.26 -1.69
CA SER A 195 -12.14 -8.06 -3.04
C SER A 195 -11.21 -7.19 -3.91
N PRO A 196 -10.98 -7.53 -5.19
CA PRO A 196 -11.49 -8.72 -5.88
C PRO A 196 -10.82 -10.01 -5.41
N LEU A 197 -11.64 -11.05 -5.25
CA LEU A 197 -11.23 -12.40 -4.85
C LEU A 197 -11.23 -13.31 -6.07
N PHE A 198 -10.10 -13.97 -6.29
CA PHE A 198 -9.93 -15.02 -7.29
C PHE A 198 -9.67 -16.34 -6.58
N THR A 199 -10.13 -17.43 -7.17
CA THR A 199 -9.96 -18.77 -6.58
C THR A 199 -9.42 -19.72 -7.63
N LEU A 200 -8.35 -20.43 -7.28
CA LEU A 200 -7.82 -21.57 -8.04
C LEU A 200 -7.88 -22.81 -7.17
N VAL A 201 -8.60 -23.82 -7.63
CA VAL A 201 -8.65 -25.12 -6.97
C VAL A 201 -7.42 -25.93 -7.36
N TRP A 202 -6.99 -26.84 -6.48
CA TRP A 202 -5.84 -27.71 -6.74
C TRP A 202 -5.97 -28.48 -8.07
N GLU A 203 -7.18 -28.88 -8.43
CA GLU A 203 -7.47 -29.68 -9.63
C GLU A 203 -7.60 -28.86 -10.92
N ASP A 204 -7.59 -27.52 -10.82
CA ASP A 204 -7.66 -26.66 -12.00
C ASP A 204 -6.43 -26.87 -12.89
N ASP A 205 -6.68 -27.07 -14.18
CA ASP A 205 -5.64 -27.23 -15.16
C ASP A 205 -4.93 -25.90 -15.48
N GLU A 206 -3.92 -25.95 -16.34
CA GLU A 206 -3.17 -24.76 -16.74
C GLU A 206 -4.01 -23.77 -17.54
N ALA A 207 -5.01 -24.25 -18.29
CA ALA A 207 -5.91 -23.40 -19.07
C ALA A 207 -6.77 -22.56 -18.12
N ARG A 208 -7.39 -23.20 -17.11
CA ARG A 208 -8.17 -22.52 -16.08
C ARG A 208 -7.32 -21.57 -15.25
N ALA A 209 -6.10 -21.98 -14.89
CA ALA A 209 -5.16 -21.10 -14.20
C ALA A 209 -4.86 -19.84 -15.03
N LYS A 210 -4.64 -19.99 -16.34
CA LYS A 210 -4.38 -18.88 -17.26
C LYS A 210 -5.57 -17.92 -17.35
N GLU A 211 -6.80 -18.43 -17.45
CA GLU A 211 -8.01 -17.59 -17.44
C GLU A 211 -8.09 -16.72 -16.18
N VAL A 212 -7.84 -17.31 -15.01
CA VAL A 212 -7.84 -16.55 -13.74
C VAL A 212 -6.69 -15.54 -13.71
N PHE A 213 -5.53 -15.87 -14.29
CA PHE A 213 -4.42 -14.92 -14.38
C PHE A 213 -4.70 -13.76 -15.33
N ASP A 214 -5.45 -14.00 -16.42
CA ASP A 214 -5.99 -12.95 -17.30
C ASP A 214 -6.92 -12.01 -16.52
N ASP A 215 -7.87 -12.56 -15.76
CA ASP A 215 -8.79 -11.77 -14.94
C ASP A 215 -8.05 -10.96 -13.86
N ILE A 216 -7.02 -11.55 -13.24
CA ILE A 216 -6.14 -10.87 -12.28
C ILE A 216 -5.45 -9.70 -12.97
N TRP A 217 -4.83 -9.92 -14.14
CA TRP A 217 -4.18 -8.87 -14.92
C TRP A 217 -5.11 -7.71 -15.22
N ASP A 218 -6.33 -7.99 -15.68
CA ASP A 218 -7.30 -6.95 -16.03
C ASP A 218 -7.75 -6.16 -14.80
N ALA A 219 -7.91 -6.81 -13.65
CA ALA A 219 -8.26 -6.14 -12.40
C ALA A 219 -7.17 -5.18 -11.90
N ILE A 220 -5.90 -5.50 -12.16
CA ILE A 220 -4.77 -4.81 -11.52
C ILE A 220 -3.94 -3.91 -12.43
N ALA A 221 -3.88 -4.24 -13.73
CA ALA A 221 -3.06 -3.60 -14.75
C ALA A 221 -3.85 -3.23 -16.01
N GLY A 222 -5.04 -3.79 -16.22
CA GLY A 222 -5.89 -3.51 -17.38
C GLY A 222 -6.36 -2.05 -17.49
N GLU A 223 -6.76 -1.65 -18.70
CA GLU A 223 -7.22 -0.30 -19.03
C GLU A 223 -8.49 0.12 -18.25
N GLY A 224 -9.31 -0.86 -17.84
CA GLY A 224 -10.53 -0.68 -17.05
C GLY A 224 -10.33 -0.70 -15.53
N ARG A 225 -9.08 -0.71 -15.03
CA ARG A 225 -8.83 -0.89 -13.59
C ARG A 225 -9.49 0.21 -12.74
N LYS A 226 -10.06 -0.20 -11.60
CA LYS A 226 -10.66 0.74 -10.65
C LYS A 226 -9.57 1.62 -10.03
N VAL A 227 -9.68 2.93 -10.21
CA VAL A 227 -8.76 3.90 -9.59
C VAL A 227 -8.92 3.84 -8.06
N VAL A 228 -7.86 3.40 -7.38
CA VAL A 228 -7.84 3.32 -5.92
C VAL A 228 -7.53 4.69 -5.35
N LYS A 229 -8.51 5.26 -4.63
CA LYS A 229 -8.33 6.52 -3.90
C LYS A 229 -7.87 6.23 -2.46
N PRO A 230 -6.74 6.81 -2.00
CA PRO A 230 -6.25 6.61 -0.66
C PRO A 230 -7.22 7.22 0.37
N ASN A 231 -7.18 6.71 1.60
CA ASN A 231 -7.93 7.35 2.68
C ASN A 231 -7.26 8.69 3.01
N GLN A 232 -8.03 9.78 3.05
CA GLN A 232 -7.51 11.14 3.34
C GLN A 232 -6.72 11.22 4.66
N ALA A 233 -7.11 10.43 5.67
CA ALA A 233 -6.41 10.37 6.95
C ALA A 233 -5.06 9.61 6.91
N ALA A 234 -4.84 8.77 5.89
CA ALA A 234 -3.68 7.90 5.76
C ALA A 234 -2.74 8.28 4.60
N MET A 235 -3.08 9.34 3.85
CA MET A 235 -2.17 9.94 2.88
C MET A 235 -0.89 10.34 3.60
N GLN A 236 0.22 9.67 3.29
CA GLN A 236 1.53 10.09 3.77
C GLN A 236 1.78 11.49 3.20
N ARG A 237 1.80 12.47 4.09
CA ARG A 237 2.06 13.86 3.75
C ARG A 237 3.52 13.92 3.31
N GLY A 238 3.76 14.41 2.10
CA GLY A 238 5.11 14.52 1.54
C GLY A 238 6.06 15.13 2.57
N LYS A 239 7.20 14.47 2.76
CA LYS A 239 8.28 14.92 3.66
C LYS A 239 9.09 16.09 3.04
N ASP A 240 8.55 16.72 2.00
CA ASP A 240 9.21 17.76 1.19
C ASP A 240 8.61 19.16 1.43
N GLY A 241 7.86 19.34 2.53
CA GLY A 241 7.74 20.66 3.12
C GLY A 241 9.10 20.99 3.75
N GLY A 242 10.00 21.66 3.03
CA GLY A 242 11.22 22.20 3.61
C GLY A 242 10.88 22.84 4.95
N GLY A 243 11.68 22.58 6.00
CA GLY A 243 11.30 22.76 7.41
C GLY A 243 10.73 24.13 7.82
N ASP A 244 10.77 25.11 6.92
CA ASP A 244 10.23 26.46 7.05
C ASP A 244 8.82 26.67 6.44
N TYR A 245 8.20 25.65 5.80
CA TYR A 245 6.90 25.81 5.13
C TYR A 245 5.79 26.28 6.07
N LEU A 246 5.69 25.67 7.26
CA LEU A 246 4.66 26.04 8.22
C LEU A 246 4.87 27.47 8.74
N TYR A 247 6.13 27.87 8.94
CA TYR A 247 6.49 29.22 9.33
C TYR A 247 6.12 30.23 8.24
N LEU A 248 6.46 29.95 6.97
CA LEU A 248 6.10 30.78 5.82
C LEU A 248 4.57 30.85 5.63
N LEU A 249 3.85 29.74 5.78
CA LEU A 249 2.39 29.67 5.74
C LEU A 249 1.75 30.62 6.75
N GLU A 250 2.17 30.54 8.01
CA GLU A 250 1.63 31.38 9.08
C GLU A 250 2.03 32.85 8.91
N LYS A 251 3.26 33.13 8.48
CA LYS A 251 3.79 34.48 8.27
C LYS A 251 3.05 35.21 7.14
N GLU A 252 2.96 34.59 5.96
CA GLU A 252 2.36 35.21 4.78
C GLU A 252 0.85 35.40 4.93
N THR A 253 0.15 34.40 5.49
CA THR A 253 -1.31 34.53 5.73
C THR A 253 -1.61 35.61 6.76
N GLN A 254 -0.73 35.80 7.76
CA GLN A 254 -0.88 36.87 8.74
C GLN A 254 -0.59 38.26 8.13
N ASP A 255 0.38 38.37 7.22
CA ASP A 255 0.65 39.61 6.49
C ASP A 255 -0.56 40.04 5.65
N ILE A 256 -1.21 39.11 4.96
CA ILE A 256 -2.44 39.39 4.18
C ILE A 256 -3.56 39.90 5.09
N VAL A 257 -3.79 39.26 6.25
CA VAL A 257 -4.80 39.72 7.22
C VAL A 257 -4.50 41.15 7.69
N LYS A 258 -3.22 41.48 7.94
CA LYS A 258 -2.81 42.83 8.32
C LYS A 258 -3.12 43.84 7.21
N GLN A 259 -2.77 43.53 5.97
CA GLN A 259 -3.01 44.43 4.83
C GLN A 259 -4.50 44.68 4.57
N ILE A 260 -5.35 43.66 4.74
CA ILE A 260 -6.81 43.82 4.65
C ILE A 260 -7.30 44.79 5.71
N LEU A 261 -6.89 44.61 6.98
CA LEU A 261 -7.32 45.49 8.07
C LEU A 261 -6.84 46.94 7.92
N GLU A 262 -5.67 47.17 7.32
CA GLU A 262 -5.12 48.50 7.10
C GLU A 262 -5.77 49.24 5.91
N ARG A 263 -6.23 48.52 4.89
CA ARG A 263 -6.69 49.09 3.61
C ARG A 263 -8.20 49.02 3.41
N GLN A 264 -8.91 48.29 4.26
CA GLN A 264 -10.36 48.18 4.21
C GLN A 264 -11.04 49.51 4.58
N SER A 265 -12.14 49.83 3.88
CA SER A 265 -12.95 51.04 4.13
C SER A 265 -13.65 50.99 5.49
N GLU A 266 -13.97 52.17 6.04
CA GLU A 266 -14.74 52.24 7.30
C GLU A 266 -16.18 51.74 7.16
N GLU A 267 -16.77 51.93 5.97
CA GLU A 267 -18.14 51.53 5.64
C GLU A 267 -18.28 50.03 5.29
N GLY A 268 -17.16 49.34 5.03
CA GLY A 268 -17.15 47.96 4.54
C GLY A 268 -17.21 47.87 3.01
N GLY A 269 -16.98 46.68 2.47
CA GLY A 269 -16.91 46.45 1.02
C GLY A 269 -15.68 47.04 0.32
N GLY A 270 -15.62 46.81 -0.99
CA GLY A 270 -14.57 47.29 -1.88
C GLY A 270 -13.44 46.27 -2.11
N GLU A 271 -12.44 46.69 -2.87
CA GLU A 271 -11.32 45.84 -3.28
C GLU A 271 -10.03 46.22 -2.52
N VAL A 272 -9.34 45.23 -1.97
CA VAL A 272 -8.01 45.41 -1.37
C VAL A 272 -6.95 44.76 -2.25
N ARG A 273 -5.98 45.56 -2.70
CA ARG A 273 -4.80 45.08 -3.44
C ARG A 273 -3.75 44.56 -2.47
N ILE A 274 -3.25 43.35 -2.73
CA ILE A 274 -2.27 42.63 -1.91
C ILE A 274 -1.08 42.25 -2.81
N PRO A 275 0.16 42.68 -2.51
CA PRO A 275 1.32 42.29 -3.29
C PRO A 275 1.53 40.77 -3.30
N ARG A 276 2.00 40.22 -4.43
CA ARG A 276 2.34 38.79 -4.58
C ARG A 276 3.57 38.33 -3.80
N SER A 277 4.43 39.26 -3.38
CA SER A 277 5.62 38.96 -2.58
C SER A 277 5.84 40.07 -1.54
N SER A 278 6.35 39.71 -0.37
CA SER A 278 6.69 40.65 0.69
C SER A 278 7.92 41.49 0.30
N GLY A 279 7.72 42.53 -0.52
CA GLY A 279 8.79 43.50 -0.85
C GLY A 279 8.89 43.96 -2.30
N GLU A 280 8.08 43.43 -3.23
CA GLU A 280 8.07 43.90 -4.63
C GLU A 280 6.71 44.51 -4.98
N SER A 281 6.72 45.82 -5.30
CA SER A 281 5.57 46.52 -5.89
C SER A 281 5.72 46.52 -7.41
N GLY A 282 5.09 45.56 -8.08
CA GLY A 282 5.06 45.41 -9.54
C GLY A 282 3.64 45.05 -10.01
N LYS A 283 3.40 45.20 -11.33
CA LYS A 283 2.08 45.29 -12.02
C LYS A 283 1.01 44.20 -11.76
N ASP A 284 1.25 43.17 -10.94
CA ASP A 284 0.32 42.06 -10.68
C ASP A 284 0.01 41.91 -9.17
N ASP A 285 -0.67 42.88 -8.58
CA ASP A 285 -1.22 42.74 -7.23
C ASP A 285 -2.41 41.76 -7.24
N LEU A 286 -2.55 40.97 -6.17
CA LEU A 286 -3.71 40.13 -5.91
C LEU A 286 -4.88 40.98 -5.41
N MET A 287 -6.09 40.67 -5.85
CA MET A 287 -7.29 41.42 -5.45
C MET A 287 -8.13 40.58 -4.48
N VAL A 288 -8.39 41.17 -3.32
CA VAL A 288 -9.35 40.64 -2.33
C VAL A 288 -10.62 41.46 -2.44
N GLU A 289 -11.73 40.80 -2.79
CA GLU A 289 -13.05 41.42 -2.84
C GLU A 289 -13.70 41.31 -1.46
N LEU A 290 -13.92 42.45 -0.80
CA LEU A 290 -14.52 42.49 0.52
C LEU A 290 -16.05 42.45 0.42
N PRO A 291 -16.72 41.70 1.31
CA PRO A 291 -18.17 41.67 1.35
C PRO A 291 -18.71 43.06 1.74
N GLY A 292 -19.97 43.35 1.40
CA GLY A 292 -20.63 44.65 1.69
C GLY A 292 -20.72 45.05 3.17
N LYS A 293 -20.11 44.30 4.10
CA LYS A 293 -20.00 44.58 5.53
C LYS A 293 -18.54 44.61 5.96
N LYS A 294 -18.26 45.36 7.02
CA LYS A 294 -16.92 45.44 7.61
C LYS A 294 -16.49 44.07 8.18
N VAL A 295 -15.50 43.43 7.55
CA VAL A 295 -14.88 42.20 8.08
C VAL A 295 -14.00 42.54 9.27
N GLY A 296 -14.29 41.95 10.44
CA GLY A 296 -13.50 42.17 11.65
C GLY A 296 -12.29 41.25 11.78
N LEU A 297 -11.29 41.65 12.57
CA LEU A 297 -10.14 40.81 12.92
C LEU A 297 -10.54 39.38 13.39
N PRO A 298 -11.58 39.17 14.23
CA PRO A 298 -11.97 37.81 14.64
C PRO A 298 -12.42 36.92 13.47
N GLN A 299 -13.09 37.51 12.47
CA GLN A 299 -13.58 36.80 11.30
C GLN A 299 -12.42 36.44 10.35
N LEU A 300 -11.53 37.39 10.05
CA LEU A 300 -10.30 37.13 9.29
C LEU A 300 -9.42 36.06 9.95
N GLN A 301 -9.28 36.09 11.28
CA GLN A 301 -8.54 35.06 12.02
C GLN A 301 -9.22 33.70 12.01
N ARG A 302 -10.55 33.63 11.82
CA ARG A 302 -11.28 32.37 11.63
C ARG A 302 -10.99 31.77 10.26
N TYR A 303 -11.08 32.56 9.18
CA TYR A 303 -10.70 32.09 7.84
C TYR A 303 -9.22 31.71 7.77
N ARG A 304 -8.33 32.50 8.37
CA ARG A 304 -6.90 32.18 8.46
C ARG A 304 -6.68 30.83 9.14
N ARG A 305 -7.29 30.59 10.31
CA ARG A 305 -7.15 29.30 11.02
C ARG A 305 -7.74 28.13 10.22
N ALA A 306 -8.85 28.34 9.51
CA ALA A 306 -9.43 27.32 8.65
C ALA A 306 -8.49 26.99 7.46
N PHE A 307 -7.98 28.01 6.77
CA PHE A 307 -7.03 27.87 5.67
C PHE A 307 -5.70 27.25 6.11
N VAL A 308 -5.12 27.70 7.22
CA VAL A 308 -3.92 27.09 7.80
C VAL A 308 -4.23 25.66 8.21
N GLY A 309 -5.39 25.37 8.81
CA GLY A 309 -5.80 24.00 9.13
C GLY A 309 -5.86 23.07 7.91
N LEU A 310 -6.35 23.58 6.78
CA LEU A 310 -6.39 22.86 5.49
C LEU A 310 -4.98 22.65 4.91
N ASN A 311 -4.10 23.67 5.01
CA ASN A 311 -2.79 23.66 4.36
C ASN A 311 -1.63 23.18 5.26
N ARG A 312 -1.83 23.06 6.57
CA ARG A 312 -0.87 22.52 7.56
C ARG A 312 -0.47 21.07 7.26
N GLY A 313 -1.24 20.38 6.42
CA GLY A 313 -0.97 19.03 5.94
C GLY A 313 -0.28 18.93 4.57
N GLY A 314 0.03 20.04 3.88
CA GLY A 314 0.64 20.01 2.54
C GLY A 314 -0.21 19.31 1.49
N ILE A 315 -1.53 19.54 1.49
CA ILE A 315 -2.47 18.89 0.59
C ILE A 315 -2.20 19.32 -0.87
N GLY A 316 -2.09 18.35 -1.79
CA GLY A 316 -2.19 18.60 -3.24
C GLY A 316 -0.95 19.14 -3.95
N LEU A 317 0.20 19.18 -3.28
CA LEU A 317 1.42 19.81 -3.79
C LEU A 317 2.43 18.88 -4.50
N GLU A 318 2.10 17.59 -4.66
CA GLU A 318 2.96 16.67 -5.42
C GLU A 318 2.89 16.91 -6.94
N GLY A 319 1.82 17.54 -7.44
CA GLY A 319 1.69 17.92 -8.86
C GLY A 319 2.14 19.36 -9.18
N VAL A 320 2.42 20.16 -8.16
CA VAL A 320 2.72 21.59 -8.29
C VAL A 320 4.04 21.82 -7.57
N GLY A 321 5.15 21.47 -8.24
CA GLY A 321 6.49 21.52 -7.68
C GLY A 321 6.78 22.81 -6.91
N ASN A 322 7.55 22.69 -5.81
CA ASN A 322 8.04 23.73 -4.91
C ASN A 322 7.08 24.91 -4.76
N LEU A 323 6.32 24.96 -3.66
CA LEU A 323 5.52 26.13 -3.32
C LEU A 323 6.45 27.35 -3.13
N ALA A 324 6.71 28.08 -4.21
CA ALA A 324 7.28 29.40 -4.15
C ALA A 324 6.31 30.29 -3.38
N VAL A 325 6.83 31.13 -2.49
CA VAL A 325 6.09 32.05 -1.61
C VAL A 325 4.96 32.81 -2.33
N GLY A 326 5.12 33.12 -3.62
CA GLY A 326 4.09 33.76 -4.45
C GLY A 326 2.79 32.96 -4.61
N ARG A 327 2.85 31.64 -4.79
CA ARG A 327 1.64 30.79 -4.96
C ARG A 327 0.85 30.65 -3.66
N LEU A 328 1.51 30.82 -2.52
CA LEU A 328 0.86 30.72 -1.21
C LEU A 328 -0.10 31.89 -0.99
N ARG A 329 0.35 33.12 -1.30
CA ARG A 329 -0.46 34.33 -1.20
C ARG A 329 -1.65 34.28 -2.16
N GLU A 330 -1.42 33.82 -3.39
CA GLU A 330 -2.48 33.57 -4.38
C GLU A 330 -3.55 32.61 -3.87
N SER A 331 -3.14 31.47 -3.31
CA SER A 331 -4.07 30.47 -2.78
C SER A 331 -4.90 31.00 -1.62
N PHE A 332 -4.29 31.78 -0.71
CA PHE A 332 -5.03 32.34 0.42
C PHE A 332 -5.99 33.46 -0.01
N VAL A 333 -5.61 34.32 -0.96
CA VAL A 333 -6.50 35.35 -1.51
C VAL A 333 -7.69 34.71 -2.22
N GLY A 334 -7.47 33.69 -3.05
CA GLY A 334 -8.57 32.95 -3.69
C GLY A 334 -9.52 32.32 -2.68
N TYR A 335 -8.98 31.70 -1.62
CA TYR A 335 -9.79 31.15 -0.53
C TYR A 335 -10.63 32.22 0.19
N LEU A 336 -10.08 33.43 0.39
CA LEU A 336 -10.82 34.53 1.02
C LEU A 336 -11.97 35.01 0.14
N ASN A 337 -11.74 35.20 -1.16
CA ASN A 337 -12.80 35.61 -2.10
C ASN A 337 -13.93 34.57 -2.14
N ASP A 338 -13.60 33.28 -2.27
CA ASP A 338 -14.58 32.18 -2.23
C ASP A 338 -15.35 32.13 -0.89
N ALA A 339 -14.70 32.49 0.21
CA ALA A 339 -15.32 32.49 1.53
C ALA A 339 -16.22 33.71 1.73
N PHE A 340 -15.85 34.87 1.21
CA PHE A 340 -16.65 36.08 1.27
C PHE A 340 -17.89 35.99 0.38
N GLU A 341 -17.77 35.43 -0.83
CA GLU A 341 -18.91 35.22 -1.74
C GLU A 341 -19.98 34.30 -1.13
N LYS A 342 -19.59 33.33 -0.29
CA LYS A 342 -20.52 32.41 0.39
C LYS A 342 -21.20 33.01 1.62
N ASP A 343 -20.65 34.08 2.17
CA ASP A 343 -21.14 34.74 3.40
C ASP A 343 -21.91 36.04 3.10
N GLU A 344 -22.04 36.45 1.82
CA GLU A 344 -22.98 37.47 1.34
C GLU A 344 -24.44 36.98 1.28
#